data_AF-A0A2J8UC87-F1
#
_entry.id   AF-A0A2J8UC87-F1
#
_cell.length_a   1.000
_cell.length_b   1.000
_cell.length_c   1.000
_cell.angle_alpha   90.00
_cell.angle_beta   90.00
_cell.angle_gamma   90.00
#
_symmetry.space_group_name_H-M   'P 1'
#
loop_
_entity.id
_entity.type
_entity.pdbx_description
1 polymer ?
#
loop_
_entity_poly.entity_id
_entity_poly.type
_entity_poly.pdbx_seq_one_letter_code
_entity_poly.pdbx_strand_id
1 'polypeptide(L)'
;MENQVLVIRIKIPNSGAVDWTVHSGPQLLFRDVLDVIGQVLPEATTTAFEYEDEDGDRITVRSDEEMKAMLSYYYSTVMEQQVNGQLIEPLQIFPRACKPPGERNIHGLKVNTRAGPSQHSSPAVSDSLPSNSLKKSSAELKKILANGQMNEQDIRYRDTLGHGNGGTVYKAYHVPSGKILAVK
;
A
#
# COMPACT_ATOMS: atom_id res chain seq x y z
N MET A 1 11.33 9.69 -36.51
CA MET A 1 12.25 9.56 -35.36
C MET A 1 12.35 8.09 -35.07
N GLU A 2 13.53 7.50 -35.25
CA GLU A 2 13.78 6.12 -34.87
C GLU A 2 13.38 5.97 -33.39
N ASN A 3 12.53 4.99 -33.07
CA ASN A 3 12.12 4.72 -31.69
C ASN A 3 13.39 4.40 -30.90
N GLN A 4 13.89 5.37 -30.12
CA GLN A 4 14.95 5.08 -29.17
C GLN A 4 14.47 3.97 -28.26
N VAL A 5 15.30 2.93 -28.16
CA VAL A 5 14.98 1.75 -27.37
C VAL A 5 15.06 2.15 -25.90
N LEU A 6 13.95 2.04 -25.19
CA LEU A 6 13.90 2.28 -23.75
C LEU A 6 14.68 1.16 -23.05
N VAL A 7 15.66 1.53 -22.23
CA VAL A 7 16.38 0.60 -21.36
C VAL A 7 16.03 0.93 -19.91
N ILE A 8 15.52 -0.07 -19.19
CA ILE A 8 15.17 0.04 -17.77
C ILE A 8 16.23 -0.70 -16.96
N ARG A 9 16.89 0.00 -16.05
CA ARG A 9 17.88 -0.56 -15.12
C ARG A 9 17.22 -0.89 -13.79
N ILE A 10 17.04 -2.18 -13.52
CA ILE A 10 16.45 -2.69 -12.28
C ILE A 10 17.55 -2.85 -11.24
N LYS A 11 17.52 -2.04 -10.18
CA LYS A 11 18.46 -2.13 -9.05
C LYS A 11 18.07 -3.24 -8.10
N ILE A 12 18.86 -4.31 -8.05
CA ILE A 12 18.61 -5.44 -7.18
C ILE A 12 19.33 -5.21 -5.84
N PRO A 13 18.61 -5.23 -4.70
CA PRO A 13 19.24 -5.09 -3.39
C PRO A 13 20.38 -6.10 -3.22
N ASN A 14 21.59 -5.62 -2.92
CA ASN A 14 22.80 -6.42 -2.66
C ASN A 14 23.34 -7.27 -3.83
N SER A 15 22.71 -7.26 -5.01
CA SER A 15 23.12 -8.09 -6.16
C SER A 15 23.44 -7.30 -7.43
N GLY A 16 23.45 -5.97 -7.37
CA GLY A 16 23.82 -5.11 -8.50
C GLY A 16 22.62 -4.59 -9.28
N ALA A 17 22.72 -4.59 -10.62
CA ALA A 17 21.66 -4.09 -11.49
C ALA A 17 21.50 -4.97 -12.72
N VAL A 18 20.28 -5.04 -13.25
CA VAL A 18 19.95 -5.73 -14.49
C VAL A 18 19.36 -4.73 -15.47
N ASP A 19 19.92 -4.65 -16.67
CA ASP A 19 19.44 -3.78 -17.74
C ASP A 19 18.46 -4.56 -18.62
N TRP A 20 17.21 -4.11 -18.64
CA TRP A 20 16.15 -4.66 -19.47
C TRP A 20 15.86 -3.74 -20.65
N THR A 21 16.14 -4.24 -21.84
CA THR A 21 15.82 -3.58 -23.10
C THR A 21 14.34 -3.78 -23.45
N VAL A 22 13.55 -2.72 -23.39
CA VAL A 22 12.13 -2.73 -23.72
C VAL A 22 11.98 -2.67 -25.23
N HIS A 23 11.48 -3.76 -25.81
CA HIS A 23 11.27 -3.85 -27.26
C HIS A 23 9.99 -3.10 -27.62
N SER A 24 10.01 -2.36 -28.73
CA SER A 24 8.89 -1.53 -29.21
C SER A 24 7.63 -2.38 -29.46
N GLY A 25 6.74 -2.42 -28.47
CA GLY A 25 5.39 -2.97 -28.53
C GLY A 25 4.32 -1.91 -28.21
N PRO A 26 3.02 -2.25 -28.25
CA PRO A 26 1.99 -1.33 -27.81
C PRO A 26 2.19 -1.03 -26.32
N GLN A 27 2.52 0.23 -26.01
CA GLN A 27 2.62 0.85 -24.68
C GLN A 27 3.04 -0.08 -23.52
N LEU A 28 4.26 0.12 -23.00
CA LEU A 28 4.71 -0.54 -21.77
C LEU A 28 3.68 -0.34 -20.65
N LEU A 29 3.22 -1.43 -20.03
CA LEU A 29 2.27 -1.41 -18.92
C LEU A 29 3.00 -1.58 -17.59
N PHE A 30 2.40 -1.09 -16.51
CA PHE A 30 2.88 -1.29 -15.15
C PHE A 30 3.06 -2.78 -14.81
N ARG A 31 2.13 -3.62 -15.29
CA ARG A 31 2.17 -5.07 -15.06
C ARG A 31 3.39 -5.73 -15.69
N ASP A 32 3.79 -5.31 -16.90
CA ASP A 32 4.93 -5.87 -17.61
C ASP A 32 6.22 -5.68 -16.80
N VAL A 33 6.39 -4.49 -16.21
CA VAL A 33 7.53 -4.18 -15.35
C VAL A 33 7.54 -5.07 -14.10
N LEU A 34 6.39 -5.28 -13.45
CA LEU A 34 6.29 -6.18 -12.30
C LEU A 34 6.62 -7.63 -12.66
N ASP A 35 6.21 -8.11 -13.84
CA ASP A 35 6.48 -9.47 -14.28
C ASP A 35 7.97 -9.69 -14.56
N VAL A 36 8.67 -8.69 -15.13
CA VAL A 36 10.14 -8.73 -15.29
C VAL A 36 10.84 -8.62 -13.94
N ILE A 37 10.38 -7.73 -13.05
CA ILE A 37 10.91 -7.66 -11.68
C ILE A 37 10.78 -9.01 -10.98
N GLY A 38 9.64 -9.68 -11.10
CA GLY A 38 9.42 -11.00 -10.50
C GLY A 38 10.35 -12.09 -11.04
N GLN A 39 10.82 -11.97 -12.30
CA GLN A 39 11.80 -12.88 -12.87
C GLN A 39 13.22 -12.62 -12.34
N VAL A 40 13.60 -11.35 -12.15
CA VAL A 40 14.94 -10.98 -11.62
C VAL A 40 15.03 -11.11 -10.10
N LEU A 41 13.90 -11.03 -9.39
CA LEU A 41 13.77 -11.14 -7.94
C LEU A 41 12.75 -12.23 -7.56
N PRO A 42 13.04 -13.51 -7.82
CA PRO A 42 12.07 -14.60 -7.60
C PRO A 42 11.75 -14.83 -6.11
N GLU A 43 12.70 -14.53 -5.23
CA GLU A 43 12.56 -14.72 -3.77
C GLU A 43 11.74 -13.61 -3.08
N ALA A 44 11.41 -12.53 -3.80
CA ALA A 44 10.70 -11.39 -3.24
C ALA A 44 9.41 -11.07 -4.01
N THR A 45 8.29 -11.01 -3.30
CA THR A 45 7.05 -10.50 -3.89
C THR A 45 7.14 -8.98 -4.02
N THR A 46 7.19 -8.49 -5.26
CA THR A 46 7.19 -7.06 -5.57
C THR A 46 5.81 -6.63 -6.08
N THR A 47 5.25 -5.58 -5.49
CA THR A 47 3.93 -5.02 -5.86
C THR A 47 3.99 -3.56 -6.30
N ALA A 48 5.18 -2.95 -6.22
CA ALA A 48 5.47 -1.58 -6.61
C ALA A 48 6.97 -1.43 -6.83
N PHE A 49 7.37 -0.38 -7.51
CA PHE A 49 8.78 0.01 -7.67
C PHE A 49 8.89 1.53 -7.56
N GLU A 50 10.10 2.02 -7.35
CA GLU A 50 10.40 3.44 -7.20
C GLU A 50 11.37 3.90 -8.30
N TYR A 51 11.34 5.18 -8.68
CA TYR A 51 12.36 5.86 -9.48
C TYR A 51 12.84 7.12 -8.75
N GLU A 52 13.97 7.69 -9.18
CA GLU A 52 14.45 8.99 -8.68
C GLU A 52 14.02 10.10 -9.64
N ASP A 53 13.45 11.17 -9.08
CA ASP A 53 13.19 12.41 -9.81
C ASP A 53 14.42 13.34 -9.81
N GLU A 54 14.24 14.59 -10.25
CA GLU A 54 15.30 15.59 -10.38
C GLU A 54 15.86 16.07 -9.04
N ASP A 55 15.07 15.99 -7.97
CA ASP A 55 15.47 16.31 -6.60
C ASP A 55 16.13 15.13 -5.89
N GLY A 56 16.11 13.94 -6.51
CA GLY A 56 16.63 12.69 -5.96
C GLY A 56 15.62 11.97 -5.04
N ASP A 57 14.34 12.35 -5.09
CA ASP A 57 13.28 11.75 -4.30
C ASP A 57 12.81 10.42 -4.90
N ARG A 58 12.52 9.46 -4.01
CA ARG A 58 12.00 8.13 -4.36
C ARG A 58 10.51 8.19 -4.67
N ILE A 59 10.16 8.33 -5.95
CA ILE A 59 8.76 8.34 -6.38
C ILE A 59 8.26 6.92 -6.63
N THR A 60 7.19 6.51 -5.94
CA THR A 60 6.64 5.16 -6.08
C THR A 60 5.65 5.05 -7.24
N VAL A 61 5.73 3.95 -7.98
CA VAL A 61 4.80 3.56 -9.05
C VAL A 61 4.03 2.31 -8.63
N ARG A 62 2.70 2.40 -8.66
CA ARG A 62 1.74 1.34 -8.28
C ARG A 62 0.64 1.10 -9.32
N SER A 63 0.64 1.85 -10.42
CA SER A 63 -0.43 1.87 -11.43
C SER A 63 0.08 2.35 -12.79
N ASP A 64 -0.70 2.12 -13.85
CA ASP A 64 -0.39 2.59 -15.22
C ASP A 64 -0.39 4.13 -15.33
N GLU A 65 -1.18 4.83 -14.52
CA GLU A 65 -1.20 6.29 -14.48
C GLU A 65 0.14 6.85 -13.99
N GLU A 66 0.67 6.30 -12.88
CA GLU A 66 1.98 6.66 -12.35
C GLU A 66 3.11 6.22 -13.30
N MET A 67 2.92 5.11 -14.02
CA MET A 67 3.85 4.64 -15.04
C MET A 67 3.94 5.64 -16.21
N LYS A 68 2.80 6.19 -16.64
CA LYS A 68 2.77 7.26 -17.65
C LYS A 68 3.50 8.52 -17.17
N ALA A 69 3.31 8.91 -15.91
CA ALA A 69 4.02 10.05 -15.33
C ALA A 69 5.54 9.83 -15.31
N MET A 70 5.99 8.65 -14.86
CA MET A 70 7.40 8.26 -14.85
C MET A 70 8.02 8.29 -16.25
N LEU A 71 7.35 7.68 -17.24
CA LEU A 71 7.84 7.68 -18.62
C LEU A 71 7.89 9.10 -19.20
N SER A 72 6.88 9.93 -18.92
CA SER A 72 6.87 11.32 -19.37
C SER A 72 8.05 12.11 -18.82
N TYR A 73 8.36 11.94 -17.53
CA TYR A 73 9.54 12.53 -16.89
C TYR A 73 10.84 12.05 -17.54
N TYR A 74 10.99 10.74 -17.73
CA TYR A 74 12.17 10.15 -18.35
C TYR A 74 12.38 10.68 -19.77
N TYR A 75 11.36 10.69 -20.62
CA TYR A 75 11.49 11.18 -22.00
C TYR A 75 11.84 12.67 -22.07
N SER A 76 11.29 13.50 -21.17
CA SER A 76 11.70 14.91 -21.06
C SER A 76 13.19 15.04 -20.74
N THR A 77 13.67 14.27 -19.77
CA THR A 77 15.09 14.24 -19.36
C THR A 77 16.00 13.78 -20.51
N VAL A 78 15.60 12.72 -21.22
CA VAL A 78 16.34 12.19 -22.37
C VAL A 78 16.42 13.22 -23.50
N MET A 79 15.33 13.94 -23.79
CA MET A 79 15.36 15.00 -24.82
C MET A 79 16.35 16.12 -24.46
N GLU A 80 16.39 16.54 -23.20
CA GLU A 80 17.35 17.55 -22.73
C GLU A 80 18.81 17.06 -22.83
N GLN A 81 19.08 15.83 -22.38
CA GLN A 81 20.41 15.22 -22.49
C GLN A 81 20.89 15.12 -23.94
N GLN A 82 20.00 14.79 -24.89
CA GLN A 82 20.34 14.75 -26.33
C GLN A 82 20.72 16.12 -26.88
N VAL A 83 19.95 17.16 -26.54
CA VAL A 83 20.24 18.54 -26.97
C VAL A 83 21.60 18.99 -26.41
N ASN A 84 21.93 18.57 -25.20
CA ASN A 84 23.21 18.87 -24.54
C ASN A 84 24.37 17.95 -24.97
N GLY A 85 24.14 16.99 -25.88
CA GLY A 85 25.15 16.04 -26.34
C GLY A 85 25.67 15.09 -25.24
N GLN A 86 24.87 14.88 -24.19
CA GLN A 86 25.19 14.00 -23.08
C GLN A 86 24.84 12.54 -23.41
N LEU A 87 25.50 11.62 -22.71
CA LEU A 87 25.17 10.20 -22.79
C LEU A 87 23.80 9.96 -22.14
N ILE A 88 22.93 9.23 -22.83
CA ILE A 88 21.60 8.88 -22.32
C ILE A 88 21.73 7.77 -21.28
N GLU A 89 21.32 8.07 -20.05
CA GLU A 89 21.30 7.09 -18.97
C GLU A 89 20.01 6.26 -19.01
N PRO A 90 20.06 4.96 -18.67
CA PRO A 90 18.86 4.12 -18.62
C PRO A 90 17.93 4.53 -17.47
N LEU A 91 16.63 4.31 -17.65
CA LEU A 91 15.62 4.56 -16.62
C LEU A 91 15.86 3.64 -15.42
N GLN A 92 16.33 4.21 -14.31
CA GLN A 92 16.67 3.44 -13.12
C GLN A 92 15.45 3.24 -12.22
N ILE A 93 15.16 1.97 -11.87
CA ILE A 93 14.06 1.62 -10.97
C ILE A 93 14.51 0.73 -9.82
N PHE A 94 13.77 0.82 -8.72
CA PHE A 94 14.06 0.20 -7.43
C PHE A 94 12.87 -0.63 -6.99
N PRO A 95 12.92 -1.97 -7.13
CA PRO A 95 11.87 -2.88 -6.68
C PRO A 95 11.58 -2.71 -5.19
N ARG A 96 10.30 -2.54 -4.84
CA ARG A 96 9.86 -2.43 -3.45
C ARG A 96 9.39 -3.80 -2.95
N ALA A 97 10.31 -4.52 -2.32
CA ALA A 97 10.01 -5.83 -1.73
C ALA A 97 8.92 -5.69 -0.66
N CYS A 98 7.90 -6.55 -0.74
CA CYS A 98 6.94 -6.68 0.34
C CYS A 98 7.61 -7.38 1.54
N LYS A 99 7.36 -6.86 2.75
CA LYS A 99 7.81 -7.53 3.98
C LYS A 99 7.28 -8.97 4.00
N PRO A 100 8.15 -9.98 4.20
CA PRO A 100 7.70 -11.35 4.24
C PRO A 100 6.68 -11.54 5.38
N PRO A 101 5.74 -12.50 5.27
CA PRO A 101 4.73 -12.74 6.30
C PRO A 101 5.30 -12.88 7.72
N GLY A 102 6.51 -13.43 7.86
CA GLY A 102 7.21 -13.58 9.14
C GLY A 102 7.52 -12.25 9.84
N GLU A 103 7.78 -11.18 9.09
CA GLU A 103 8.00 -9.83 9.65
C GLU A 103 6.69 -9.07 9.88
N ARG A 104 5.61 -9.44 9.19
CA ARG A 104 4.32 -8.75 9.29
C ARG A 104 3.47 -9.26 10.45
N ASN A 105 3.73 -10.47 10.96
CA ASN A 105 2.97 -11.10 12.03
C ASN A 105 3.85 -11.65 13.15
N ILE A 106 4.67 -10.78 13.75
CA ILE A 106 5.62 -11.14 14.82
C ILE A 106 4.96 -11.81 16.06
N HIS A 107 3.65 -11.64 16.25
CA HIS A 107 2.89 -12.23 17.35
C HIS A 107 2.02 -13.42 16.92
N GLY A 108 2.03 -13.81 15.64
CA GLY A 108 1.24 -14.92 15.13
C GLY A 108 -0.28 -14.71 15.21
N LEU A 109 -0.76 -13.47 15.29
CA LEU A 109 -2.18 -13.15 15.33
C LEU A 109 -2.84 -13.57 14.00
N LYS A 110 -3.78 -14.51 14.07
CA LYS A 110 -4.53 -15.00 12.92
C LYS A 110 -6.03 -14.83 13.20
N VAL A 111 -6.69 -13.97 12.41
CA VAL A 111 -8.14 -13.80 12.49
C VAL A 111 -8.79 -14.96 11.73
N ASN A 112 -9.69 -15.69 12.39
CA ASN A 112 -10.52 -16.70 11.75
C ASN A 112 -11.78 -16.03 11.19
N THR A 113 -11.82 -15.80 9.88
CA THR A 113 -12.98 -15.22 9.18
C THR A 113 -13.94 -16.28 8.65
N ARG A 114 -13.79 -17.56 9.06
CA ARG A 114 -14.78 -18.58 8.72
C ARG A 114 -16.13 -18.09 9.22
N ALA A 115 -17.09 -17.94 8.32
CA ALA A 115 -18.49 -17.72 8.66
C ALA A 115 -18.97 -18.95 9.43
N GLY A 116 -18.77 -18.94 10.74
CA GLY A 116 -19.45 -19.85 11.66
C GLY A 116 -20.93 -19.47 11.69
N PRO A 117 -21.85 -20.44 11.76
CA PRO A 117 -23.25 -20.12 11.99
C PRO A 117 -23.35 -19.35 13.31
N SER A 118 -24.01 -18.20 13.29
CA SER A 118 -24.33 -17.41 14.48
C SER A 118 -25.01 -18.30 15.52
N GLN A 119 -24.27 -18.80 16.49
CA GLN A 119 -24.83 -19.41 17.69
C GLN A 119 -24.70 -18.41 18.83
N HIS A 120 -25.73 -17.58 18.96
CA HIS A 120 -26.20 -17.12 20.26
C HIS A 120 -26.49 -18.38 21.09
N SER A 121 -25.59 -18.76 21.99
CA SER A 121 -25.85 -19.75 23.03
C SER A 121 -24.96 -19.47 24.22
N SER A 122 -25.61 -19.14 25.34
CA SER A 122 -25.07 -19.01 26.69
C SER A 122 -24.18 -20.21 27.08
N PRO A 123 -23.25 -20.06 28.05
CA PRO A 123 -22.20 -21.05 28.27
C PRO A 123 -22.76 -22.30 28.94
N ALA A 124 -22.59 -23.45 28.30
CA ALA A 124 -22.67 -24.75 28.96
C ALA A 124 -21.26 -25.13 29.46
N VAL A 125 -21.19 -25.38 30.76
CA VAL A 125 -20.04 -25.80 31.54
C VAL A 125 -19.38 -27.07 31.02
N SER A 126 -18.05 -27.08 31.01
CA SER A 126 -17.24 -28.29 31.21
C SER A 126 -15.94 -27.88 31.90
N ASP A 127 -15.77 -28.42 33.12
CA ASP A 127 -14.60 -28.44 34.00
C ASP A 127 -13.29 -28.73 33.24
N SER A 128 -12.09 -28.30 33.62
CA SER A 128 -11.53 -27.76 34.86
C SER A 128 -10.09 -27.32 34.54
N LEU A 129 -9.58 -26.23 35.12
CA LEU A 129 -8.17 -25.98 35.50
C LEU A 129 -8.10 -24.61 36.22
N PRO A 130 -7.20 -24.44 37.22
CA PRO A 130 -7.44 -23.55 38.35
C PRO A 130 -7.36 -22.06 38.01
N SER A 131 -8.41 -21.36 38.42
CA SER A 131 -8.54 -19.91 38.35
C SER A 131 -7.50 -19.22 39.24
N ASN A 132 -6.55 -18.51 38.63
CA ASN A 132 -5.84 -17.47 39.36
C ASN A 132 -6.67 -16.18 39.28
N SER A 133 -7.01 -15.68 40.47
CA SER A 133 -7.98 -14.63 40.74
C SER A 133 -7.61 -13.28 40.14
N LEU A 134 -8.29 -12.88 39.06
CA LEU A 134 -8.43 -11.47 38.67
C LEU A 134 -9.89 -11.16 38.34
N LYS A 135 -10.77 -11.25 39.35
CA LYS A 135 -12.14 -10.70 39.32
C LYS A 135 -12.15 -9.16 39.51
N LYS A 136 -11.18 -8.45 38.93
CA LYS A 136 -11.20 -6.99 38.82
C LYS A 136 -11.12 -6.65 37.34
N SER A 137 -12.04 -5.81 36.86
CA SER A 137 -12.05 -5.15 35.54
C SER A 137 -13.06 -5.62 34.47
N SER A 138 -14.10 -6.41 34.76
CA SER A 138 -15.20 -6.57 33.76
C SER A 138 -16.00 -5.27 33.55
N ALA A 139 -16.25 -4.52 34.62
CA ALA A 139 -16.96 -3.25 34.57
C ALA A 139 -16.14 -2.11 33.94
N GLU A 140 -14.82 -2.10 34.16
CA GLU A 140 -13.89 -1.18 33.50
C GLU A 140 -13.75 -1.49 32.01
N LEU A 141 -13.62 -2.76 31.62
CA LEU A 141 -13.60 -3.14 30.21
C LEU A 141 -14.89 -2.74 29.50
N LYS A 142 -16.07 -2.96 30.11
CA LYS A 142 -17.33 -2.47 29.56
C LYS A 142 -17.37 -0.95 29.42
N LYS A 143 -16.83 -0.21 30.39
CA LYS A 143 -16.74 1.26 30.34
C LYS A 143 -15.75 1.74 29.26
N ILE A 144 -14.64 1.04 29.07
CA ILE A 144 -13.64 1.31 28.02
C ILE A 144 -14.25 1.03 26.64
N LEU A 145 -14.95 -0.09 26.48
CA LEU A 145 -15.60 -0.50 25.23
C LEU A 145 -16.82 0.37 24.88
N ALA A 146 -17.58 0.82 25.89
CA ALA A 146 -18.74 1.69 25.70
C ALA A 146 -18.36 3.09 25.18
N ASN A 147 -17.16 3.57 25.49
CA ASN A 147 -16.68 4.89 25.03
C ASN A 147 -16.25 4.92 23.54
N GLY A 148 -16.21 3.76 22.86
CA GLY A 148 -15.75 3.65 21.48
C GLY A 148 -16.84 3.36 20.43
N GLN A 149 -18.08 3.09 20.86
CA GLN A 149 -19.17 2.78 19.93
C GLN A 149 -19.90 4.09 19.56
N MET A 150 -19.52 4.66 18.40
CA MET A 150 -20.28 5.76 17.78
C MET A 150 -21.38 5.17 16.90
N ASN A 151 -22.61 5.65 17.07
CA ASN A 151 -23.70 5.32 16.17
C ASN A 151 -23.66 6.24 14.95
N GLU A 152 -23.99 5.70 13.78
CA GLU A 152 -24.03 6.48 12.54
C GLU A 152 -25.09 7.60 12.58
N GLN A 153 -26.20 7.38 13.30
CA GLN A 153 -27.29 8.36 13.46
C GLN A 153 -26.83 9.63 14.22
N ASP A 154 -25.74 9.52 14.98
CA ASP A 154 -25.16 10.61 15.75
C ASP A 154 -24.17 11.45 14.92
N ILE A 155 -23.89 11.04 13.67
CA ILE A 155 -22.93 11.66 12.77
C ILE A 155 -23.68 12.44 11.68
N ARG A 156 -23.45 13.75 11.61
CA ARG A 156 -23.99 14.61 10.55
C ARG A 156 -22.90 15.04 9.58
N TYR A 157 -22.90 14.45 8.39
CA TYR A 157 -22.02 14.81 7.29
C TYR A 157 -22.29 16.26 6.82
N ARG A 158 -21.22 17.00 6.50
CA ARG A 158 -21.30 18.39 6.02
C ARG A 158 -20.59 18.57 4.69
N ASP A 159 -19.25 18.54 4.72
CA ASP A 159 -18.41 18.91 3.57
C ASP A 159 -17.58 17.70 3.15
N THR A 160 -17.31 17.56 1.85
CA THR A 160 -16.30 16.61 1.37
C THR A 160 -14.91 17.21 1.59
N LEU A 161 -14.06 16.49 2.33
CA LEU A 161 -12.66 16.88 2.57
C LEU A 161 -11.70 16.34 1.51
N GLY A 162 -12.02 15.21 0.89
CA GLY A 162 -11.19 14.63 -0.16
C GLY A 162 -11.75 13.34 -0.74
N HIS A 163 -11.27 12.98 -1.92
CA HIS A 163 -11.68 11.78 -2.66
C HIS A 163 -10.45 11.13 -3.31
N GLY A 164 -10.39 9.80 -3.33
CA GLY A 164 -9.36 9.02 -4.03
C GLY A 164 -9.66 7.52 -4.02
N ASN A 165 -8.69 6.69 -4.40
CA ASN A 165 -8.85 5.23 -4.52
C ASN A 165 -9.36 4.53 -3.25
N GLY A 166 -9.18 5.15 -2.08
CA GLY A 166 -9.68 4.64 -0.82
C GLY A 166 -11.18 4.88 -0.59
N GLY A 167 -11.81 5.87 -1.23
CA GLY A 167 -13.16 6.35 -0.93
C GLY A 167 -13.19 7.88 -0.71
N THR A 168 -14.32 8.38 -0.21
CA THR A 168 -14.53 9.82 0.05
C THR A 168 -14.45 10.10 1.54
N VAL A 169 -13.69 11.11 1.94
CA VAL A 169 -13.61 11.57 3.33
C VAL A 169 -14.48 12.81 3.48
N TYR A 170 -15.36 12.78 4.48
CA TYR A 170 -16.28 13.85 4.82
C TYR A 170 -15.91 14.48 6.16
N LYS A 171 -16.09 15.78 6.26
CA LYS A 171 -16.18 16.52 7.51
C LYS A 171 -17.56 16.24 8.08
N ALA A 172 -17.62 15.66 9.27
CA ALA A 172 -18.86 15.38 9.96
C ALA A 172 -18.88 16.00 11.35
N TYR A 173 -20.08 16.30 11.85
CA TYR A 173 -20.31 16.77 13.20
C TYR A 173 -20.93 15.64 14.03
N HIS A 174 -20.29 15.26 15.12
CA HIS A 174 -20.82 14.28 16.05
C HIS A 174 -21.70 14.98 17.08
N VAL A 175 -23.01 14.70 17.03
CA VAL A 175 -24.04 15.41 17.80
C VAL A 175 -23.86 15.26 19.31
N PRO A 176 -23.64 14.05 19.88
CA PRO A 176 -23.51 13.87 21.32
C PRO A 176 -22.28 14.56 21.92
N SER A 177 -21.14 14.55 21.23
CA SER A 177 -19.89 15.10 21.76
C SER A 177 -19.59 16.53 21.31
N GLY A 178 -20.34 17.06 20.35
CA GLY A 178 -20.11 18.38 19.76
C GLY A 178 -18.79 18.52 19.00
N LYS A 179 -18.18 17.41 18.58
CA LYS A 179 -16.85 17.41 17.94
C LYS A 179 -16.98 17.34 16.43
N ILE A 180 -16.01 17.92 15.73
CA ILE A 180 -15.82 17.74 14.29
C ILE A 180 -14.95 16.51 14.07
N LEU A 181 -15.38 15.65 13.15
CA LEU A 181 -14.74 14.40 12.77
C LEU A 181 -14.43 14.41 11.27
N ALA A 182 -13.42 13.63 10.88
CA ALA A 182 -13.24 13.19 9.50
C ALA A 182 -13.70 11.73 9.41
N VAL A 183 -14.74 11.48 8.62
CA VAL A 183 -15.38 10.17 8.47
C VAL A 183 -15.27 9.75 7.01
N LYS A 184 -15.01 8.47 6.77
CA LYS A 184 -14.83 7.90 5.45
C LYS A 184 -15.94 6.92 5.14
#